data_AF-A0A925XHL5-F1
#
_entry.id   AF-A0A925XHL5-F1
#
_cell.length_a   1.000
_cell.length_b   1.000
_cell.length_c   1.000
_cell.angle_alpha   90.00
_cell.angle_beta   90.00
_cell.angle_gamma   90.00
#
_symmetry.space_group_name_H-M   'P 1'
#
loop_
_entity.id
_entity.type
_entity.pdbx_description
1 polymer ?
#
loop_
_entity_poly.entity_id
_entity_poly.type
_entity_poly.pdbx_seq_one_letter_code
_entity_poly.pdbx_strand_id
1 'polypeptide(L)' 'MPQNTAFRSVLDEAEQLTLDEQETLLEILRHRLAEHRRKQIAEDVLAARAEFLRGECLPTTAAELMAELQP' A
#
# COMPACT_ATOMS: atom_id res chain seq x y z
N MET A 1 14.66 -14.47 -11.60
CA MET A 1 13.82 -13.77 -10.60
C MET A 1 14.51 -13.80 -9.24
N PRO A 2 15.24 -12.75 -8.82
CA PRO A 2 16.02 -12.75 -7.58
C PRO A 2 15.25 -12.23 -6.35
N GLN A 3 13.94 -11.99 -6.44
CA GLN A 3 13.15 -11.38 -5.36
C GLN A 3 12.92 -12.30 -4.14
N ASN A 4 13.25 -13.60 -4.24
CA ASN A 4 13.02 -14.54 -3.15
C ASN A 4 14.18 -14.59 -2.12
N THR A 5 15.40 -14.23 -2.50
CA THR A 5 16.56 -14.33 -1.58
C THR A 5 16.62 -13.18 -0.58
N ALA A 6 16.31 -11.96 -1.00
CA ALA A 6 16.34 -10.79 -0.13
C ALA A 6 15.27 -10.87 0.98
N PHE A 7 14.03 -11.24 0.61
CA PHE A 7 12.95 -11.40 1.59
C PHE A 7 13.27 -12.51 2.60
N ARG A 8 13.82 -13.63 2.13
CA ARG A 8 14.22 -14.73 2.99
C ARG A 8 15.31 -14.33 3.99
N SER A 9 16.33 -13.59 3.54
CA SER A 9 17.37 -13.05 4.44
C SER A 9 16.78 -12.19 5.55
N VAL A 10 15.86 -11.28 5.20
CA VAL A 10 15.21 -10.40 6.19
C VAL A 10 14.39 -11.20 7.20
N LEU A 11 13.74 -12.28 6.77
CA LEU A 11 13.01 -13.17 7.66
C LEU A 11 13.97 -13.91 8.61
N ASP A 12 15.03 -14.50 8.05
CA ASP A 12 16.05 -15.22 8.82
C ASP A 12 16.70 -14.28 9.86
N GLU A 13 16.96 -13.01 9.50
CA GLU A 13 17.49 -11.97 10.41
C GLU A 13 16.48 -11.57 11.49
N ALA A 14 15.19 -11.43 11.15
CA ALA A 14 14.15 -11.11 12.10
C ALA A 14 13.95 -12.24 13.14
N GLU A 15 14.14 -13.51 12.74
CA GLU A 15 14.08 -14.66 13.65
C GLU A 15 15.23 -14.70 14.66
N GLN A 16 16.36 -14.04 14.39
CA GLN A 16 17.49 -13.94 15.33
C GLN A 16 17.29 -12.88 16.42
N LEU A 17 16.28 -12.01 16.28
CA LEU A 17 15.97 -11.00 17.29
C LEU A 17 15.35 -11.65 18.53
N THR A 18 15.56 -11.02 19.68
CA THR A 18 14.80 -11.40 20.89
C THR A 18 13.30 -11.14 20.71
N LEU A 19 12.46 -11.78 21.54
CA LEU A 19 11.00 -11.58 21.44
C LEU A 19 10.61 -10.10 21.55
N ASP A 20 11.18 -9.36 22.51
CA ASP A 20 10.90 -7.94 22.69
C ASP A 20 11.30 -7.10 21.46
N GLU A 21 12.42 -7.44 20.82
CA GLU A 21 12.88 -6.78 19.60
C GLU A 21 12.00 -7.13 18.39
N GLN A 22 11.52 -8.38 18.30
CA GLN A 22 10.56 -8.79 17.27
C GLN A 22 9.23 -8.07 17.41
N GLU A 23 8.72 -7.93 18.64
CA GLU A 23 7.50 -7.15 18.93
C GLU A 23 7.69 -5.68 18.54
N THR A 24 8.81 -5.08 18.93
CA THR A 24 9.16 -3.70 18.56
C THR A 24 9.25 -3.53 17.03
N LEU A 25 9.88 -4.48 16.33
CA LEU A 25 9.97 -4.48 14.87
C LEU A 25 8.58 -4.52 14.23
N LEU A 26 7.70 -5.38 14.74
CA LEU A 26 6.32 -5.51 14.26
C LEU A 26 5.56 -4.19 14.41
N GLU A 27 5.67 -3.52 15.56
CA GLU A 27 5.04 -2.22 15.79
C GLU A 27 5.52 -1.15 14.80
N ILE A 28 6.84 -1.05 14.61
CA ILE A 28 7.44 -0.11 13.66
C ILE A 28 6.95 -0.37 12.24
N LEU A 29 6.96 -1.63 11.80
CA LEU A 29 6.51 -2.01 10.46
C LEU A 29 5.04 -1.71 10.24
N ARG A 30 4.17 -1.99 11.22
CA ARG A 30 2.74 -1.68 11.15
C ARG A 30 2.51 -0.17 11.01
N HIS A 31 3.23 0.64 11.80
CA HIS A 31 3.12 2.09 11.71
C HIS A 31 3.56 2.61 10.35
N ARG A 32 4.73 2.16 9.86
CA ARG A 32 5.25 2.56 8.54
C ARG A 32 4.34 2.18 7.39
N LEU A 33 3.75 0.97 7.44
CA LEU A 33 2.82 0.52 6.41
C LEU A 33 1.54 1.36 6.40
N ALA A 34 1.01 1.71 7.58
CA ALA A 34 -0.14 2.59 7.70
C ALA A 34 0.15 4.00 7.15
N GLU A 35 1.33 4.56 7.45
CA GLU A 35 1.78 5.84 6.87
C GLU A 35 1.92 5.77 5.34
N HIS A 36 2.49 4.69 4.81
CA HIS A 36 2.62 4.52 3.37
C HIS A 36 1.25 4.49 2.67
N ARG A 37 0.30 3.69 3.21
CA ARG A 37 -1.07 3.63 2.68
C ARG A 37 -1.78 4.98 2.74
N ARG A 38 -1.62 5.74 3.83
CA ARG A 38 -2.18 7.10 3.93
C ARG A 38 -1.65 8.03 2.84
N LYS A 39 -0.35 7.95 2.54
CA LYS A 39 0.26 8.73 1.44
C LYS A 39 -0.31 8.35 0.08
N GLN A 40 -0.42 7.05 -0.20
CA GLN A 40 -1.02 6.56 -1.44
C GLN A 40 -2.45 7.08 -1.62
N ILE A 41 -3.29 6.97 -0.57
CA ILE A 41 -4.66 7.51 -0.60
C ILE A 41 -4.66 9.03 -0.85
N ALA A 42 -3.74 9.77 -0.23
CA ALA A 42 -3.66 11.21 -0.44
C ALA A 42 -3.27 11.56 -1.89
N GLU A 43 -2.32 10.81 -2.47
CA GLU A 43 -1.91 10.95 -3.88
C GLU A 43 -3.08 10.62 -4.83
N ASP A 44 -3.79 9.51 -4.59
CA ASP A 44 -4.96 9.11 -5.37
C ASP A 44 -6.06 10.18 -5.33
N VAL A 45 -6.34 10.74 -4.15
CA VAL A 45 -7.31 11.82 -3.97
C VAL A 45 -6.88 13.09 -4.71
N LEU A 46 -5.59 13.43 -4.69
CA LEU A 46 -5.08 14.59 -5.43
C LEU A 46 -5.17 14.39 -6.94
N ALA A 47 -4.84 13.19 -7.44
CA ALA A 47 -4.97 12.84 -8.85
C ALA A 47 -6.43 12.92 -9.32
N ALA A 48 -7.35 12.29 -8.59
CA ALA A 48 -8.77 12.32 -8.90
C ALA A 48 -9.36 13.75 -8.90
N ARG A 49 -8.93 14.59 -7.95
CA ARG A 49 -9.33 16.01 -7.92
C ARG A 49 -8.80 16.78 -9.12
N ALA A 50 -7.56 16.53 -9.55
CA ALA A 50 -6.98 17.19 -10.71
C ALA A 50 -7.71 16.80 -12.00
N GLU A 51 -8.02 15.51 -12.19
CA GLU A 51 -8.80 15.01 -13.33
C GLU A 51 -10.20 15.64 -13.38
N PHE A 52 -10.86 15.75 -12.23
CA PHE A 52 -12.17 16.39 -12.14
C PHE A 52 -12.13 17.86 -12.55
N LEU A 53 -11.13 18.61 -12.05
CA LEU A 53 -10.96 20.02 -12.41
C LEU A 53 -10.61 20.23 -13.89
N ARG A 54 -9.91 19.28 -14.52
CA ARG A 54 -9.61 19.31 -15.96
C ARG A 54 -10.78 18.86 -16.83
N GLY A 55 -11.87 18.38 -16.24
CA GLY A 55 -13.01 17.82 -16.98
C GLY A 55 -12.68 16.49 -17.67
N GLU A 56 -11.61 15.82 -17.23
CA GLU A 56 -11.15 14.53 -17.75
C GLU A 56 -11.87 13.36 -17.07
N CYS A 57 -12.72 13.63 -16.08
CA CYS A 57 -13.58 12.60 -15.50
C CYS A 57 -14.61 12.13 -16.52
N LEU A 58 -14.54 10.85 -16.88
CA LEU A 58 -15.58 10.18 -17.65
C LEU A 58 -16.86 10.12 -16.81
N PRO A 59 -18.01 10.58 -17.34
CA PRO A 59 -19.30 10.33 -16.71
C PRO A 59 -19.56 8.83 -16.77
N THR A 60 -19.40 8.17 -15.63
CA THR A 60 -19.58 6.73 -15.47
C THR A 60 -20.62 6.48 -14.37
N THR A 61 -21.40 5.43 -14.51
CA THR A 61 -22.37 5.00 -13.51
C THR A 61 -21.69 4.12 -12.45
N ALA A 62 -22.29 4.03 -11.28
CA ALA A 62 -21.79 3.13 -10.23
C ALA A 62 -21.72 1.65 -10.70
N ALA A 63 -22.59 1.23 -11.62
CA ALA A 63 -22.58 -0.13 -12.18
C ALA A 63 -21.37 -0.38 -13.08
N GLU A 64 -20.99 0.61 -13.91
CA GLU A 64 -19.81 0.54 -14.79
C GLU A 64 -18.51 0.52 -13.98
N LEU A 65 -18.40 1.37 -12.95
CA LEU A 65 -17.26 1.36 -12.02
C LEU A 65 -17.10 0.01 -11.30
N MET A 66 -18.20 -0.58 -10.85
CA MET A 66 -18.17 -1.89 -10.18
C MET A 66 -17.74 -3.02 -11.12
N ALA A 67 -18.00 -2.91 -12.42
CA ALA A 67 -17.56 -3.89 -13.41
C ALA A 67 -16.03 -3.83 -13.67
N GLU A 68 -15.41 -2.65 -13.56
CA GLU A 68 -13.95 -2.48 -13.71
C GLU A 68 -13.15 -3.05 -12.53
N LEU A 69 -13.78 -3.18 -11.36
CA LEU A 69 -13.16 -3.70 -10.13
C LEU A 69 -13.29 -5.23 -9.99
N GLN A 70 -13.99 -5.90 -10.91
CA GLN A 70 -14.09 -7.36 -10.93
C GLN A 70 -12.93 -7.97 -11.73
N PRO A 71 -12.25 -9.02 -11.20
CA PRO A 71 -11.09 -9.64 -11.83
C PRO A 71 -11.40 -10.43 -13.11
#